data_AF-C9ZE37-F1
#
_entry.id   AF-C9ZE37-F1
#
_cell.length_a   1.000
_cell.length_b   1.000
_cell.length_c   1.000
_cell.angle_alpha   90.00
_cell.angle_beta   90.00
_cell.angle_gamma   90.00
#
_symmetry.space_group_name_H-M   'P 1'
#
loop_
_entity.id
_entity.type
_entity.pdbx_description
1 polymer ?
#
loop_
_entity_poly.entity_id
_entity_poly.type
_entity_poly.pdbx_seq_one_letter_code
_entity_poly.pdbx_strand_id
1 'polypeptide(L)'
;MSEAMNLVQLALATFTEGTAALADPDNGTAAEERERFLQYARSHAAMTLSEAAGELVWQYVTEGLPDQVEEARAVLAPGRPDYLRYRLDHSVESVEVAFDLVQPCFACGTDRVSPVTGLFHLGELLHQEPHPDPDPAGQPGPGPLAASEALDARTWDVSRLFRRLMSRHPDAGLTISSIVCIAYAETDGSTQLEIQAASADAVREVAAGIGAEFTSRHSDTPGPYGAVVEHAKAKGRLGADIEVSVRGYTRLTDDEAAVWRAEQGQAVEAEAQTAGVGE
;
A
#
# COMPACT_ATOMS: atom_id res chain seq x y z
N MET A 1 -48.91 -42.16 16.12
CA MET A 1 -48.46 -41.74 17.46
C MET A 1 -47.01 -41.29 17.30
N SER A 2 -46.78 -39.98 17.15
CA SER A 2 -45.43 -39.44 17.02
C SER A 2 -44.75 -39.44 18.38
N GLU A 3 -43.64 -40.16 18.50
CA GLU A 3 -42.71 -39.96 19.61
C GLU A 3 -42.16 -38.53 19.51
N ALA A 4 -42.44 -37.73 20.53
CA ALA A 4 -41.88 -36.39 20.65
C ALA A 4 -40.35 -36.51 20.79
N MET A 5 -39.62 -35.92 19.85
CA MET A 5 -38.17 -35.91 19.84
C MET A 5 -37.66 -35.26 21.14
N ASN A 6 -36.87 -36.01 21.90
CA ASN A 6 -36.31 -35.58 23.19
C ASN A 6 -35.32 -34.42 22.96
N LEU A 7 -35.33 -33.43 23.85
CA LEU A 7 -34.48 -32.22 23.81
C LEU A 7 -32.98 -32.52 23.63
N VAL A 8 -32.50 -33.66 24.13
CA VAL A 8 -31.13 -34.18 23.95
C VAL A 8 -30.89 -34.66 22.53
N GLN A 9 -31.87 -35.30 21.89
CA GLN A 9 -31.78 -35.70 20.48
C GLN A 9 -31.86 -34.48 19.56
N LEU A 10 -32.67 -33.48 19.91
CA LEU A 10 -32.68 -32.19 19.21
C LEU A 10 -31.33 -31.50 19.33
N ALA A 11 -30.75 -31.43 20.54
CA ALA A 11 -29.44 -30.83 20.77
C ALA A 11 -28.29 -31.57 20.04
N LEU A 12 -28.33 -32.91 19.98
CA LEU A 12 -27.34 -33.70 19.24
C LEU A 12 -27.49 -33.56 17.73
N ALA A 13 -28.71 -33.48 17.21
CA ALA A 13 -28.96 -33.21 15.80
C ALA A 13 -28.47 -31.80 15.42
N THR A 14 -28.79 -30.78 16.22
CA THR A 14 -28.31 -29.40 16.03
C THR A 14 -26.79 -29.31 16.15
N PHE A 15 -26.15 -30.05 17.06
CA PHE A 15 -24.69 -30.09 17.16
C PHE A 15 -24.05 -30.79 15.96
N THR A 16 -24.66 -31.86 15.44
CA THR A 16 -24.11 -32.60 14.29
C THR A 16 -24.29 -31.83 12.98
N GLU A 17 -25.43 -31.15 12.79
CA GLU A 17 -25.65 -30.23 11.68
C GLU A 17 -24.75 -28.98 11.79
N GLY A 18 -24.57 -28.45 13.00
CA GLY A 18 -23.67 -27.33 13.28
C GLY A 18 -22.19 -27.67 13.08
N THR A 19 -21.76 -28.91 13.34
CA THR A 19 -20.37 -29.35 13.12
C THR A 19 -20.09 -29.77 11.68
N ALA A 20 -21.08 -30.26 10.94
CA ALA A 20 -20.96 -30.50 9.50
C ALA A 20 -20.85 -29.19 8.68
N ALA A 21 -21.47 -28.11 9.15
CA ALA A 21 -21.32 -26.77 8.56
C ALA A 21 -19.96 -26.10 8.85
N LEU A 22 -19.23 -26.58 9.87
CA LEU A 22 -17.91 -26.06 10.27
C LEU A 22 -16.72 -26.80 9.62
N ALA A 23 -16.98 -27.81 8.78
CA ALA A 23 -15.96 -28.68 8.21
C ALA A 23 -15.46 -28.27 6.81
N ASP A 24 -15.83 -27.10 6.30
CA ASP A 24 -15.33 -26.56 5.02
C ASP A 24 -14.54 -25.25 5.28
N PRO A 25 -13.19 -25.28 5.39
CA PRO A 25 -12.45 -24.20 6.02
C PRO A 25 -12.09 -22.99 5.15
N ASP A 26 -12.56 -22.83 3.90
CA ASP A 26 -11.74 -22.02 2.98
C ASP A 26 -12.41 -21.06 1.98
N ASN A 27 -13.68 -20.62 2.10
CA ASN A 27 -14.14 -19.50 1.24
C ASN A 27 -15.38 -18.67 1.66
N GLY A 28 -16.01 -18.89 2.83
CA GLY A 28 -17.29 -18.23 3.19
C GLY A 28 -17.28 -17.27 4.38
N THR A 29 -16.33 -17.37 5.31
CA THR A 29 -16.50 -16.84 6.68
C THR A 29 -16.13 -15.36 6.85
N ALA A 30 -15.03 -14.89 6.27
CA ALA A 30 -14.54 -13.53 6.51
C ALA A 30 -15.46 -12.43 5.96
N ALA A 31 -16.15 -12.69 4.83
CA ALA A 31 -17.10 -11.74 4.26
C ALA A 31 -18.39 -11.66 5.10
N GLU A 32 -18.87 -12.79 5.60
CA GLU A 32 -20.03 -12.87 6.49
C GLU A 32 -19.74 -12.23 7.86
N GLU A 33 -18.53 -12.41 8.39
CA GLU A 33 -18.09 -11.79 9.63
C GLU A 33 -17.98 -10.26 9.51
N ARG A 34 -17.43 -9.75 8.39
CA ARG A 34 -17.39 -8.32 8.09
C ARG A 34 -18.78 -7.71 7.98
N GLU A 35 -19.69 -8.37 7.25
CA GLU A 35 -21.07 -7.88 7.12
C GLU A 35 -21.80 -7.90 8.46
N ARG A 36 -21.55 -8.93 9.28
CA ARG A 36 -22.08 -9.00 10.65
C ARG A 36 -21.54 -7.85 11.52
N PHE A 37 -20.26 -7.52 11.43
CA PHE A 37 -19.69 -6.36 12.14
C PHE A 37 -20.32 -5.04 11.69
N LEU A 38 -20.48 -4.84 10.39
CA LEU A 38 -21.15 -3.66 9.86
C LEU A 38 -22.60 -3.55 10.32
N GLN A 39 -23.31 -4.68 10.41
CA GLN A 39 -24.66 -4.71 10.95
C GLN A 39 -24.70 -4.29 12.44
N TYR A 40 -23.69 -4.66 13.24
CA TYR A 40 -23.57 -4.17 14.61
C TYR A 40 -23.31 -2.66 14.66
N ALA A 41 -22.40 -2.13 13.82
CA ALA A 41 -22.13 -0.70 13.74
C ALA A 41 -23.40 0.10 13.38
N ARG A 42 -24.16 -0.35 12.38
CA ARG A 42 -25.45 0.24 11.98
C ARG A 42 -26.46 0.21 13.12
N SER A 43 -26.61 -0.94 13.79
CA SER A 43 -27.55 -1.12 14.89
C SER A 43 -27.19 -0.24 16.08
N HIS A 44 -25.90 -0.14 16.41
CA HIS A 44 -25.40 0.73 17.48
C HIS A 44 -25.65 2.21 17.14
N ALA A 45 -25.35 2.64 15.92
CA ALA A 45 -25.63 4.00 15.48
C ALA A 45 -27.13 4.34 15.54
N ALA A 46 -28.00 3.40 15.13
CA ALA A 46 -29.44 3.55 15.22
C ALA A 46 -29.92 3.75 16.66
N MET A 47 -29.36 2.98 17.60
CA MET A 47 -29.71 3.04 19.02
C MET A 47 -29.14 4.28 19.72
N THR A 48 -27.90 4.66 19.43
CA THR A 48 -27.22 5.78 20.09
C THR A 48 -27.69 7.14 19.57
N LEU A 49 -27.95 7.24 18.26
CA LEU A 49 -28.25 8.52 17.62
C LEU A 49 -29.70 8.59 17.15
N SER A 50 -30.04 7.80 16.12
CA SER A 50 -31.38 7.70 15.53
C SER A 50 -31.34 6.68 14.39
N GLU A 51 -32.51 6.18 13.96
CA GLU A 51 -32.65 5.29 12.79
C GLU A 51 -31.88 5.79 11.56
N ALA A 52 -31.95 7.09 11.25
CA ALA A 52 -31.23 7.71 10.13
C ALA A 52 -29.70 7.55 10.21
N ALA A 53 -29.12 7.45 11.41
CA ALA A 53 -27.68 7.20 11.58
C ALA A 53 -27.31 5.73 11.28
N GLY A 54 -28.25 4.80 11.47
CA GLY A 54 -28.09 3.40 11.08
C GLY A 54 -28.15 3.19 9.55
N GLU A 55 -28.82 4.09 8.83
CA GLU A 55 -28.96 4.06 7.37
C GLU A 55 -27.76 4.66 6.61
N LEU A 56 -26.78 5.24 7.32
CA LEU A 56 -25.56 5.75 6.70
C LEU A 56 -24.80 4.64 5.98
N VAL A 57 -23.97 5.02 5.01
CA VAL A 57 -23.10 4.07 4.31
C VAL A 57 -21.91 3.74 5.21
N TRP A 58 -22.04 2.65 5.97
CA TRP A 58 -20.99 2.11 6.82
C TRP A 58 -19.99 1.26 6.02
N GLN A 59 -18.70 1.51 6.21
CA GLN A 59 -17.61 0.83 5.53
C GLN A 59 -16.67 0.19 6.55
N TYR A 60 -16.26 -1.05 6.30
CA TYR A 60 -15.34 -1.79 7.15
C TYR A 60 -13.90 -1.39 6.81
N VAL A 61 -13.07 -1.15 7.82
CA VAL A 61 -11.67 -0.74 7.65
C VAL A 61 -10.75 -1.94 7.86
N THR A 62 -9.91 -2.24 6.87
CA THR A 62 -9.01 -3.40 6.89
C THR A 62 -7.53 -3.06 6.99
N GLU A 63 -7.14 -1.81 6.74
CA GLU A 63 -5.74 -1.40 6.61
C GLU A 63 -5.29 -0.54 7.80
N GLY A 64 -4.05 -0.74 8.26
CA GLY A 64 -3.42 0.07 9.30
C GLY A 64 -3.93 -0.15 10.74
N LEU A 65 -4.79 -1.15 10.96
CA LEU A 65 -5.28 -1.52 12.29
C LEU A 65 -4.52 -2.74 12.84
N PRO A 66 -4.33 -2.83 14.18
CA PRO A 66 -3.88 -4.06 14.81
C PRO A 66 -4.86 -5.21 14.54
N ASP A 67 -4.34 -6.45 14.43
CA ASP A 67 -5.15 -7.65 14.11
C ASP A 67 -6.33 -7.88 15.07
N GLN A 68 -6.20 -7.42 16.32
CA GLN A 68 -7.21 -7.49 17.36
C GLN A 68 -8.28 -6.37 17.31
N VAL A 69 -8.19 -5.43 16.38
CA VAL A 69 -9.10 -4.27 16.29
C VAL A 69 -9.95 -4.36 15.03
N GLU A 70 -11.27 -4.25 15.21
CA GLU A 70 -12.22 -4.08 14.12
C GLU A 70 -12.76 -2.64 14.12
N GLU A 71 -12.92 -2.05 12.94
CA GLU A 71 -13.40 -0.68 12.81
C GLU A 71 -14.33 -0.52 11.61
N ALA A 72 -15.40 0.25 11.80
CA ALA A 72 -16.30 0.68 10.76
C ALA A 72 -16.49 2.20 10.81
N ARG A 73 -16.60 2.82 9.63
CA ARG A 73 -16.74 4.27 9.47
C ARG A 73 -17.98 4.62 8.66
N ALA A 74 -18.61 5.74 9.00
CA ALA A 74 -19.70 6.32 8.23
C ALA A 74 -19.57 7.85 8.16
N VAL A 75 -19.46 8.39 6.94
CA VAL A 75 -19.42 9.83 6.72
C VAL A 75 -20.78 10.45 7.05
N LEU A 76 -20.79 11.57 7.77
CA LEU A 76 -22.03 12.22 8.23
C LEU A 76 -22.83 12.87 7.10
N ALA A 77 -22.14 13.46 6.12
CA ALA A 77 -22.76 14.09 4.96
C ALA A 77 -21.77 14.16 3.79
N PRO A 78 -22.23 14.11 2.52
CA PRO A 78 -21.37 14.29 1.37
C PRO A 78 -20.56 15.59 1.44
N GLY A 79 -19.25 15.52 1.20
CA GLY A 79 -18.36 16.67 1.23
C GLY A 79 -18.01 17.18 2.63
N ARG A 80 -18.49 16.54 3.71
CA ARG A 80 -17.98 16.75 5.05
C ARG A 80 -16.88 15.73 5.39
N PRO A 81 -15.78 16.18 5.99
CA PRO A 81 -14.69 15.31 6.41
C PRO A 81 -15.01 14.56 7.71
N ASP A 82 -15.97 15.06 8.50
CA ASP A 82 -16.39 14.47 9.76
C ASP A 82 -17.08 13.11 9.54
N TYR A 83 -16.71 12.11 10.32
CA TYR A 83 -17.30 10.77 10.24
C TYR A 83 -17.53 10.16 11.63
N LEU A 84 -18.50 9.24 11.68
CA LEU A 84 -18.70 8.38 12.83
C LEU A 84 -17.77 7.17 12.72
N ARG A 85 -17.20 6.78 13.84
CA ARG A 85 -16.34 5.62 13.97
C ARG A 85 -16.91 4.66 15.01
N TYR A 86 -17.12 3.42 14.61
CA TYR A 86 -17.45 2.31 15.49
C TYR A 86 -16.23 1.38 15.55
N ARG A 87 -15.65 1.21 16.74
CA ARG A 87 -14.42 0.44 16.94
C ARG A 87 -14.59 -0.56 18.07
N LEU A 88 -14.05 -1.75 17.85
CA LEU A 88 -14.04 -2.87 18.78
C LEU A 88 -12.59 -3.32 18.98
N ASP A 89 -12.13 -3.37 20.22
CA ASP A 89 -10.81 -3.91 20.56
C ASP A 89 -10.96 -5.23 21.32
N HIS A 90 -10.51 -6.32 20.71
CA HIS A 90 -10.60 -7.67 21.27
C HIS A 90 -9.46 -8.00 22.24
N SER A 91 -8.48 -7.12 22.43
CA SER A 91 -7.34 -7.36 23.33
C SER A 91 -7.65 -7.09 24.81
N VAL A 92 -8.74 -6.40 25.11
CA VAL A 92 -9.17 -6.07 26.47
C VAL A 92 -10.15 -7.12 27.00
N GLU A 93 -9.99 -7.53 28.27
CA GLU A 93 -10.82 -8.58 28.90
C GLU A 93 -12.32 -8.24 28.91
N SER A 94 -12.65 -6.95 28.92
CA SER A 94 -13.99 -6.45 28.64
C SER A 94 -13.99 -5.80 27.27
N VAL A 95 -14.67 -6.41 26.30
CA VAL A 95 -14.86 -5.87 24.95
C VAL A 95 -15.40 -4.44 25.05
N GLU A 96 -14.53 -3.44 24.86
CA GLU A 96 -14.89 -2.03 24.95
C GLU A 96 -15.24 -1.53 23.55
N VAL A 97 -16.51 -1.16 23.37
CA VAL A 97 -17.00 -0.56 22.13
C VAL A 97 -16.75 0.94 22.21
N ALA A 98 -15.93 1.47 21.31
CA ALA A 98 -15.75 2.89 21.14
C ALA A 98 -16.65 3.38 19.99
N PHE A 99 -17.50 4.37 20.28
CA PHE A 99 -18.34 5.03 19.30
C PHE A 99 -18.06 6.53 19.33
N ASP A 100 -17.36 7.01 18.30
CA ASP A 100 -16.76 8.35 18.30
C ASP A 100 -17.21 9.16 17.09
N LEU A 101 -17.23 10.48 17.26
CA LEU A 101 -17.13 11.45 16.19
C LEU A 101 -15.64 11.70 15.95
N VAL A 102 -15.22 11.52 14.71
CA VAL A 102 -13.88 11.91 14.26
C VAL A 102 -14.03 13.15 13.40
N GLN A 103 -13.37 14.23 13.81
CA GLN A 103 -13.27 15.49 13.07
C GLN A 103 -11.82 15.68 12.66
N PRO A 104 -11.47 15.36 11.41
CA PRO A 104 -10.13 15.57 10.90
C PRO A 104 -9.80 17.06 10.89
N CYS A 105 -8.68 17.44 11.53
CA CYS A 105 -8.18 18.80 11.43
C CYS A 105 -7.19 18.88 10.26
N PHE A 106 -7.58 19.49 9.15
CA PHE A 106 -6.68 19.65 7.99
C PHE A 106 -5.52 20.62 8.24
N ALA A 107 -5.65 21.51 9.23
CA ALA A 107 -4.61 22.50 9.55
C ALA A 107 -3.45 21.90 10.35
N CYS A 108 -3.74 21.09 11.38
CA CYS A 108 -2.71 20.48 12.23
C CYS A 108 -2.56 18.97 12.03
N GLY A 109 -3.46 18.37 11.24
CA GLY A 109 -3.43 16.95 10.92
C GLY A 109 -3.83 16.01 12.06
N THR A 110 -4.16 16.54 13.23
CA THR A 110 -4.56 15.72 14.37
C THR A 110 -6.07 15.57 14.35
N ASP A 111 -6.54 14.33 14.29
CA ASP A 111 -7.96 14.03 14.38
C ASP A 111 -8.46 14.35 15.79
N ARG A 112 -9.48 15.19 15.85
CA ARG A 112 -10.24 15.34 17.08
C ARG A 112 -11.20 14.17 17.17
N VAL A 113 -10.89 13.25 18.06
CA VAL A 113 -11.77 12.12 18.40
C VAL A 113 -12.56 12.49 19.64
N SER A 114 -13.89 12.43 19.55
CA SER A 114 -14.77 12.71 20.69
C SER A 114 -15.81 11.60 20.81
N PRO A 115 -15.94 10.94 21.98
CA PRO A 115 -16.92 9.89 22.17
C PRO A 115 -18.33 10.45 22.02
N VAL A 116 -19.21 9.69 21.39
CA VAL A 116 -20.59 10.09 21.09
C VAL A 116 -21.54 9.24 21.92
N THR A 117 -22.31 9.91 22.76
CA THR A 117 -23.23 9.25 23.71
C THR A 117 -24.70 9.45 23.35
N GLY A 118 -24.99 10.29 22.35
CA GLY A 118 -26.35 10.64 21.97
C GLY A 118 -26.42 11.68 20.85
N LEU A 119 -27.58 11.80 20.20
CA LEU A 119 -27.78 12.75 19.09
C LEU A 119 -27.58 14.21 19.51
N PHE A 120 -28.04 14.57 20.72
CA PHE A 120 -27.83 15.90 21.27
C PHE A 120 -26.33 16.19 21.48
N HIS A 121 -25.60 15.23 22.07
CA HIS A 121 -24.16 15.35 22.29
C HIS A 121 -23.39 15.43 20.97
N LEU A 122 -23.78 14.66 19.95
CA LEU A 122 -23.24 14.81 18.59
C LEU A 122 -23.49 16.23 18.06
N GLY A 123 -24.68 16.77 18.26
CA GLY A 123 -25.02 18.15 17.93
C GLY A 123 -24.11 19.16 18.63
N GLU A 124 -23.87 19.01 19.93
CA GLU A 124 -22.95 19.87 20.69
C GLU A 124 -21.52 19.82 20.15
N LEU A 125 -21.00 18.62 19.87
CA LEU A 125 -19.66 18.44 19.32
C LEU A 125 -19.51 19.13 17.95
N LEU A 126 -20.54 19.07 17.10
CA LEU A 126 -20.54 19.70 15.78
C LEU A 126 -20.70 21.23 15.83
N HIS A 127 -21.16 21.81 16.94
CA HIS A 127 -21.29 23.26 17.14
C HIS A 127 -20.09 23.89 17.86
N GLN A 128 -19.19 23.09 18.43
CA GLN A 128 -17.97 23.61 19.02
C GLN A 128 -17.09 24.24 17.93
N GLU A 129 -16.40 25.34 18.27
CA GLU A 129 -15.50 26.00 17.33
C GLU A 129 -14.45 24.99 16.80
N PRO A 130 -14.05 25.10 15.51
CA PRO A 130 -12.99 24.29 14.93
C PRO A 130 -11.76 24.31 15.83
N HIS A 131 -11.01 23.20 15.85
CA HIS A 131 -9.76 23.08 16.60
C HIS A 131 -8.92 24.36 16.44
N PRO A 132 -8.48 25.03 17.53
CA PRO A 132 -7.70 26.25 17.40
C PRO A 132 -6.45 25.95 16.57
N ASP A 133 -6.21 26.77 15.55
CA ASP A 133 -5.02 26.68 14.70
C ASP A 133 -3.76 26.79 15.58
N PRO A 134 -2.78 25.89 15.45
CA PRO A 134 -1.49 26.08 16.10
C PRO A 134 -0.77 27.30 15.51
N ASP A 135 -0.06 28.01 16.38
CA ASP A 135 0.78 29.20 16.13
C ASP A 135 1.63 29.07 14.84
N PRO A 136 1.60 30.04 13.90
CA PRO A 136 2.22 29.93 12.56
C PRO A 136 3.76 29.87 12.53
N ALA A 137 4.44 29.73 13.67
CA ALA A 137 5.89 29.74 13.77
C ALA A 137 6.58 28.41 13.42
N GLY A 138 5.82 27.33 13.21
CA GLY A 138 6.36 26.09 12.66
C GLY A 138 5.32 25.50 11.74
N GLN A 139 5.60 25.39 10.44
CA GLN A 139 4.75 24.62 9.53
C GLN A 139 4.61 23.21 10.10
N PRO A 140 3.46 22.83 10.69
CA PRO A 140 3.26 21.47 11.13
C PRO A 140 3.16 20.66 9.84
N GLY A 141 3.94 19.58 9.76
CA GLY A 141 3.71 18.61 8.72
C GLY A 141 2.24 18.15 8.71
N PRO A 142 1.80 17.57 7.59
CA PRO A 142 0.53 16.84 7.51
C PRO A 142 0.31 15.91 8.71
N GLY A 143 -0.96 15.71 9.04
CA GLY A 143 -1.37 14.74 10.05
C GLY A 143 -1.05 13.30 9.70
N PRO A 144 -1.00 12.39 10.68
CA PRO A 144 -0.82 10.97 10.40
C PRO A 144 -1.90 10.40 9.46
N LEU A 145 -3.17 10.85 9.56
CA LEU A 145 -4.23 10.41 8.65
C LEU A 145 -4.02 10.97 7.23
N ALA A 146 -3.78 12.27 7.09
CA ALA A 146 -3.50 12.88 5.78
C ALA A 146 -2.24 12.32 5.12
N ALA A 147 -1.21 11.99 5.92
CA ALA A 147 0.00 11.33 5.45
C ALA A 147 -0.28 9.89 5.01
N SER A 148 -1.17 9.17 5.70
CA SER A 148 -1.64 7.84 5.29
C SER A 148 -2.44 7.88 3.99
N GLU A 149 -3.39 8.80 3.86
CA GLU A 149 -4.19 8.96 2.63
C GLU A 149 -3.32 9.40 1.45
N ALA A 150 -2.35 10.30 1.68
CA ALA A 150 -1.37 10.68 0.66
C ALA A 150 -0.45 9.50 0.27
N LEU A 151 -0.12 8.62 1.21
CA LEU A 151 0.63 7.39 0.94
C LEU A 151 -0.19 6.39 0.11
N ASP A 152 -1.47 6.22 0.42
CA ASP A 152 -2.37 5.32 -0.30
C ASP A 152 -2.59 5.80 -1.74
N ALA A 153 -2.84 7.10 -1.93
CA ALA A 153 -2.97 7.71 -3.25
C ALA A 153 -1.71 7.51 -4.09
N ARG A 154 -0.52 7.71 -3.49
CA ARG A 154 0.76 7.49 -4.19
C ARG A 154 1.00 6.02 -4.51
N THR A 155 0.64 5.11 -3.63
CA THR A 155 0.77 3.66 -3.86
C THR A 155 -0.12 3.20 -5.02
N TRP A 156 -1.32 3.78 -5.12
CA TRP A 156 -2.21 3.57 -6.26
C TRP A 156 -1.60 4.09 -7.57
N ASP A 157 -1.02 5.29 -7.56
CA ASP A 157 -0.36 5.88 -8.73
C ASP A 157 0.83 5.05 -9.21
N VAL A 158 1.66 4.55 -8.28
CA VAL A 158 2.75 3.62 -8.58
C VAL A 158 2.22 2.35 -9.22
N SER A 159 1.17 1.76 -8.65
CA SER A 159 0.56 0.54 -9.18
C SER A 159 0.02 0.74 -10.59
N ARG A 160 -0.65 1.86 -10.85
CA ARG A 160 -1.17 2.23 -12.17
C ARG A 160 -0.04 2.44 -13.18
N LEU A 161 1.03 3.12 -12.77
CA LEU A 161 2.20 3.37 -13.59
C LEU A 161 2.91 2.07 -13.94
N PHE A 162 3.12 1.19 -12.96
CA PHE A 162 3.79 -0.09 -13.17
C PHE A 162 3.00 -0.99 -14.13
N ARG A 163 1.66 -1.07 -13.97
CA ARG A 163 0.78 -1.79 -14.93
C ARG A 163 0.90 -1.23 -16.35
N ARG A 164 1.05 0.09 -16.50
CA ARG A 164 1.24 0.74 -17.80
C ARG A 164 2.61 0.43 -18.41
N LEU A 165 3.66 0.31 -17.58
CA LEU A 165 4.97 -0.12 -18.05
C LEU A 165 4.94 -1.58 -18.51
N MET A 166 4.34 -2.47 -17.71
CA MET A 166 4.16 -3.88 -18.08
C MET A 166 3.35 -4.05 -19.37
N SER A 167 2.29 -3.27 -19.56
CA SER A 167 1.48 -3.38 -20.78
C SER A 167 2.17 -2.85 -22.03
N ARG A 168 3.08 -1.88 -21.88
CA ARG A 168 3.90 -1.35 -23.00
C ARG A 168 5.10 -2.22 -23.33
N HIS A 169 5.64 -2.93 -22.33
CA HIS A 169 6.82 -3.78 -22.46
C HIS A 169 6.52 -5.18 -21.91
N PRO A 170 5.60 -5.94 -22.55
CA PRO A 170 5.15 -7.24 -22.03
C PRO A 170 6.29 -8.27 -21.96
N ASP A 171 7.26 -8.17 -22.86
CA ASP A 171 8.38 -9.11 -22.97
C ASP A 171 9.59 -8.71 -22.10
N ALA A 172 9.56 -7.54 -21.46
CA ALA A 172 10.68 -7.04 -20.66
C ALA A 172 10.81 -7.72 -19.28
N GLY A 173 9.84 -8.56 -18.89
CA GLY A 173 9.85 -9.33 -17.64
C GLY A 173 9.99 -8.45 -16.40
N LEU A 174 9.28 -7.32 -16.38
CA LEU A 174 9.41 -6.31 -15.33
C LEU A 174 8.84 -6.83 -13.99
N THR A 175 9.64 -6.68 -12.94
CA THR A 175 9.24 -6.96 -11.56
C THR A 175 9.64 -5.78 -10.67
N ILE A 176 8.81 -5.46 -9.67
CA ILE A 176 9.16 -4.44 -8.69
C ILE A 176 10.18 -5.02 -7.72
N SER A 177 11.34 -4.38 -7.60
CA SER A 177 12.36 -4.79 -6.63
C SER A 177 12.25 -4.02 -5.32
N SER A 178 11.92 -2.73 -5.39
CA SER A 178 11.64 -1.91 -4.20
C SER A 178 10.76 -0.71 -4.54
N ILE A 179 10.01 -0.24 -3.54
CA ILE A 179 9.23 1.00 -3.59
C ILE A 179 9.55 1.77 -2.32
N VAL A 180 9.95 3.02 -2.46
CA VAL A 180 10.05 3.97 -1.36
C VAL A 180 9.10 5.12 -1.65
N CYS A 181 8.01 5.18 -0.89
CA CYS A 181 7.05 6.27 -0.95
C CYS A 181 7.24 7.16 0.28
N ILE A 182 7.49 8.43 0.03
CA ILE A 182 7.49 9.47 1.04
C ILE A 182 6.33 10.39 0.69
N ALA A 183 5.31 10.40 1.53
CA ALA A 183 4.15 11.25 1.37
C ALA A 183 4.02 12.09 2.62
N TYR A 184 3.94 13.39 2.42
CA TYR A 184 3.59 14.31 3.48
C TYR A 184 2.17 14.84 3.19
N ALA A 185 1.94 15.56 2.09
CA ALA A 185 0.60 16.03 1.73
C ALA A 185 0.18 15.54 0.33
N GLU A 186 -1.07 15.74 -0.07
CA GLU A 186 -1.56 15.35 -1.42
C GLU A 186 -0.65 15.86 -2.55
N THR A 187 -0.04 17.03 -2.37
CA THR A 187 0.87 17.66 -3.36
C THR A 187 2.34 17.65 -2.94
N ASP A 188 2.70 17.04 -1.81
CA ASP A 188 4.07 17.04 -1.29
C ASP A 188 4.55 15.62 -0.96
N GLY A 189 5.61 15.21 -1.62
CA GLY A 189 6.19 13.88 -1.45
C GLY A 189 7.07 13.47 -2.63
N SER A 190 7.75 12.36 -2.46
CA SER A 190 8.56 11.74 -3.51
C SER A 190 8.38 10.24 -3.50
N THR A 191 8.47 9.66 -4.68
CA THR A 191 8.40 8.21 -4.84
C THR A 191 9.62 7.75 -5.61
N GLN A 192 10.34 6.79 -5.05
CA GLN A 192 11.40 6.08 -5.74
C GLN A 192 10.92 4.66 -6.03
N LEU A 193 10.85 4.32 -7.31
CA LEU A 193 10.45 3.00 -7.80
C LEU A 193 11.66 2.30 -8.41
N GLU A 194 12.05 1.17 -7.85
CA GLU A 194 13.07 0.30 -8.43
C GLU A 194 12.42 -0.91 -9.11
N ILE A 195 12.78 -1.09 -10.38
CA ILE A 195 12.25 -2.15 -11.25
C ILE A 195 13.41 -3.02 -11.71
N GLN A 196 13.24 -4.33 -11.60
CA GLN A 196 14.11 -5.31 -12.21
C GLN A 196 13.50 -5.76 -13.56
N ALA A 197 14.30 -5.69 -14.62
CA ALA A 197 13.99 -6.21 -15.94
C ALA A 197 14.71 -7.55 -16.18
N ALA A 198 14.22 -8.32 -17.14
CA ALA A 198 14.73 -9.64 -17.46
C ALA A 198 16.15 -9.62 -18.07
N SER A 199 16.55 -8.53 -18.73
CA SER A 199 17.82 -8.42 -19.45
C SER A 199 18.30 -6.97 -19.58
N ALA A 200 19.55 -6.77 -19.97
CA ALA A 200 20.10 -5.46 -20.32
C ALA A 200 19.38 -4.83 -21.54
N ASP A 201 18.97 -5.63 -22.52
CA ASP A 201 18.20 -5.18 -23.68
C ASP A 201 16.83 -4.64 -23.26
N ALA A 202 16.15 -5.35 -22.35
CA ALA A 202 14.88 -4.91 -21.79
C ALA A 202 15.02 -3.57 -21.05
N VAL A 203 16.14 -3.34 -20.35
CA VAL A 203 16.42 -2.03 -19.73
C VAL A 203 16.54 -0.93 -20.78
N ARG A 204 17.22 -1.17 -21.90
CA ARG A 204 17.33 -0.18 -22.99
C ARG A 204 15.98 0.14 -23.61
N GLU A 205 15.16 -0.88 -23.86
CA GLU A 205 13.83 -0.71 -24.42
C GLU A 205 12.93 0.14 -23.51
N VAL A 206 12.91 -0.18 -22.21
CA VAL A 206 12.14 0.59 -21.23
C VAL A 206 12.70 2.01 -21.11
N ALA A 207 14.03 2.18 -21.08
CA ALA A 207 14.68 3.49 -20.99
C ALA A 207 14.25 4.41 -22.14
N ALA A 208 14.25 3.89 -23.37
CA ALA A 208 13.78 4.62 -24.55
C ALA A 208 12.29 4.97 -24.44
N GLY A 209 11.47 4.04 -23.93
CA GLY A 209 10.02 4.25 -23.77
C GLY A 209 9.64 5.31 -22.74
N ILE A 210 10.47 5.51 -21.70
CA ILE A 210 10.22 6.51 -20.64
C ILE A 210 11.09 7.77 -20.74
N GLY A 211 12.00 7.84 -21.71
CA GLY A 211 12.96 8.95 -21.83
C GLY A 211 13.96 9.00 -20.68
N ALA A 212 14.35 7.85 -20.14
CA ALA A 212 15.33 7.76 -19.05
C ALA A 212 16.76 7.73 -19.58
N GLU A 213 17.69 8.23 -18.76
CA GLU A 213 19.12 8.11 -19.02
C GLU A 213 19.55 6.65 -18.83
N PHE A 214 20.18 6.08 -19.86
CA PHE A 214 20.68 4.71 -19.86
C PHE A 214 22.19 4.68 -19.60
N THR A 215 22.62 3.77 -18.74
CA THR A 215 24.02 3.46 -18.48
C THR A 215 24.22 1.95 -18.48
N SER A 216 25.36 1.48 -18.98
CA SER A 216 25.78 0.10 -18.85
C SER A 216 27.23 -0.02 -18.40
N ARG A 217 27.54 -1.11 -17.71
CA ARG A 217 28.89 -1.49 -17.33
C ARG A 217 29.06 -3.00 -17.43
N HIS A 218 30.26 -3.46 -17.70
CA HIS A 218 30.57 -4.89 -17.73
C HIS A 218 31.37 -5.29 -16.50
N SER A 219 31.13 -6.50 -15.98
CA SER A 219 31.95 -7.13 -14.96
C SER A 219 32.39 -8.50 -15.45
N ASP A 220 33.67 -8.83 -15.26
CA ASP A 220 34.24 -10.14 -15.59
C ASP A 220 34.51 -10.95 -14.32
N THR A 221 34.28 -12.25 -14.41
CA THR A 221 34.67 -13.21 -13.37
C THR A 221 36.06 -13.75 -13.69
N PRO A 222 37.04 -13.71 -12.77
CA PRO A 222 38.41 -14.13 -13.09
C PRO A 222 38.48 -15.59 -13.58
N GLY A 223 39.19 -15.82 -14.69
CA GLY A 223 39.50 -17.15 -15.23
C GLY A 223 39.27 -17.29 -16.75
N PRO A 224 39.84 -18.33 -17.40
CA PRO A 224 39.74 -18.51 -18.85
C PRO A 224 38.31 -18.82 -19.35
N TYR A 225 37.42 -19.23 -18.45
CA TYR A 225 35.99 -19.46 -18.71
C TYR A 225 35.09 -18.57 -17.86
N GLY A 226 35.62 -17.42 -17.42
CA GLY A 226 34.88 -16.43 -16.65
C GLY A 226 33.62 -15.96 -17.38
N ALA A 227 32.52 -15.74 -16.65
CA ALA A 227 31.35 -15.09 -17.22
C ALA A 227 31.57 -13.57 -17.26
N VAL A 228 31.32 -12.97 -18.41
CA VAL A 228 31.17 -11.51 -18.54
C VAL A 228 29.69 -11.17 -18.46
N VAL A 229 29.36 -10.25 -17.55
CA VAL A 229 27.98 -9.82 -17.31
C VAL A 229 27.88 -8.33 -17.62
N GLU A 230 26.96 -7.97 -18.49
CA GLU A 230 26.52 -6.59 -18.66
C GLU A 230 25.52 -6.24 -17.57
N HIS A 231 25.77 -5.17 -16.85
CA HIS A 231 24.86 -4.54 -15.90
C HIS A 231 24.31 -3.28 -16.53
N ALA A 232 23.02 -3.25 -16.78
CA ALA A 232 22.32 -2.10 -17.34
C ALA A 232 21.49 -1.40 -16.26
N LYS A 233 21.51 -0.08 -16.27
CA LYS A 233 20.69 0.77 -15.42
C LYS A 233 20.10 1.93 -16.22
N ALA A 234 18.80 2.11 -16.11
CA ALA A 234 18.11 3.30 -16.58
C ALA A 234 17.59 4.10 -15.38
N LYS A 235 17.76 5.43 -15.41
CA LYS A 235 17.24 6.33 -14.39
C LYS A 235 16.47 7.48 -15.04
N GLY A 236 15.24 7.72 -14.58
CA GLY A 236 14.41 8.80 -15.11
C GLY A 236 13.34 9.25 -14.13
N ARG A 237 12.56 10.25 -14.54
CA ARG A 237 11.37 10.72 -13.81
C ARG A 237 10.13 10.52 -14.65
N LEU A 238 9.05 10.08 -14.00
CA LEU A 238 7.73 9.97 -14.59
C LEU A 238 6.80 10.94 -13.86
N GLY A 239 6.45 12.04 -14.52
CA GLY A 239 5.77 13.16 -13.85
C GLY A 239 6.72 13.98 -12.96
N ALA A 240 6.16 14.76 -12.05
CA ALA A 240 6.95 15.65 -11.18
C ALA A 240 7.68 14.89 -10.06
N ASP A 241 7.05 13.84 -9.51
CA ASP A 241 7.39 13.35 -8.16
C ASP A 241 7.76 11.86 -8.09
N ILE A 242 7.82 11.17 -9.23
CA ILE A 242 8.17 9.73 -9.29
C ILE A 242 9.52 9.57 -10.01
N GLU A 243 10.54 9.17 -9.26
CA GLU A 243 11.82 8.71 -9.79
C GLU A 243 11.76 7.21 -10.04
N VAL A 244 12.14 6.78 -11.25
CA VAL A 244 12.17 5.37 -11.64
C VAL A 244 13.60 4.96 -11.96
N SER A 245 14.03 3.85 -11.36
CA SER A 245 15.28 3.17 -11.69
C SER A 245 14.96 1.77 -12.20
N VAL A 246 15.34 1.48 -13.44
CA VAL A 246 15.22 0.13 -14.02
C VAL A 246 16.60 -0.50 -14.09
N ARG A 247 16.73 -1.75 -13.63
CA ARG A 247 17.99 -2.50 -13.62
C ARG A 247 17.79 -3.85 -14.29
N GLY A 248 18.83 -4.34 -14.95
CA GLY A 248 18.82 -5.60 -15.66
C GLY A 248 20.24 -6.06 -15.89
N TYR A 249 20.41 -7.37 -16.07
CA TYR A 249 21.71 -7.92 -16.39
C TYR A 249 21.58 -8.97 -17.49
N THR A 250 22.57 -9.02 -18.37
CA THR A 250 22.69 -10.04 -19.40
C THR A 250 24.05 -10.68 -19.27
N ARG A 251 24.10 -12.01 -19.22
CA ARG A 251 25.36 -12.72 -19.41
C ARG A 251 25.67 -12.75 -20.90
N LEU A 252 26.84 -12.25 -21.27
CA LEU A 252 27.32 -12.33 -22.65
C LEU A 252 27.60 -13.78 -23.02
N THR A 253 27.39 -14.10 -24.30
CA THR A 253 27.84 -15.37 -24.88
C THR A 253 29.37 -15.47 -24.84
N ASP A 254 29.91 -16.69 -24.99
CA ASP A 254 31.37 -16.88 -24.95
C ASP A 254 32.08 -16.10 -26.06
N ASP A 255 31.46 -15.99 -27.24
CA ASP A 255 31.99 -15.20 -28.37
C ASP A 255 31.97 -13.69 -28.07
N GLU A 256 30.86 -13.16 -27.56
CA GLU A 256 30.75 -11.74 -27.17
C GLU A 256 31.70 -11.39 -26.02
N ALA A 257 31.84 -12.29 -25.05
CA ALA A 257 32.79 -12.14 -23.95
C ALA A 257 34.24 -12.13 -24.47
N ALA A 258 34.58 -12.96 -25.46
CA ALA A 258 35.91 -12.98 -26.06
C ALA A 258 36.22 -11.68 -26.81
N VAL A 259 35.25 -11.15 -27.58
CA VAL A 259 35.37 -9.85 -28.27
C VAL A 259 35.58 -8.72 -27.26
N TRP A 260 34.74 -8.64 -26.23
CA TRP A 260 34.85 -7.60 -25.20
C TRP A 260 36.21 -7.63 -24.50
N ARG A 261 36.72 -8.83 -24.12
CA ARG A 261 38.05 -8.96 -23.50
C ARG A 261 39.17 -8.52 -24.43
N ALA A 262 39.07 -8.82 -25.73
CA ALA A 262 40.06 -8.39 -26.72
C ALA A 262 40.13 -6.86 -26.82
N GLU A 263 38.97 -6.18 -26.79
CA GLU A 263 38.90 -4.71 -26.79
C GLU A 263 39.51 -4.09 -25.52
N GLN A 264 39.28 -4.70 -24.34
CA GLN A 264 39.93 -4.25 -23.10
C GLN A 264 41.45 -4.42 -23.13
N GLY A 265 41.94 -5.55 -23.67
CA GLY A 265 43.37 -5.81 -23.82
C GLY A 265 44.06 -4.78 -24.72
N GLN A 266 43.41 -4.40 -25.83
CA GLN A 266 43.92 -3.37 -26.74
C GLN A 266 43.93 -1.96 -26.13
N ALA A 267 42.93 -1.63 -25.30
CA ALA A 267 42.89 -0.34 -24.60
C ALA A 267 44.03 -0.20 -23.57
N VAL A 268 44.34 -1.28 -22.83
CA VAL A 268 45.44 -1.30 -21.84
C VAL A 268 46.81 -1.19 -22.52
N GLU A 269 47.00 -1.86 -23.67
CA GLU A 269 48.23 -1.74 -24.45
C GLU A 269 48.42 -0.33 -25.05
N ALA A 270 47.33 0.32 -25.49
CA ALA A 270 47.37 1.68 -26.00
C ALA A 270 47.69 2.71 -24.91
N GLU A 271 47.11 2.58 -23.71
CA GLU A 271 47.42 3.44 -22.56
C GLU A 271 48.88 3.26 -22.09
N ALA A 272 49.38 2.03 -22.04
CA ALA A 272 50.77 1.74 -21.70
C ALA A 272 51.76 2.32 -22.74
N GLN A 273 51.40 2.33 -24.02
CA GLN A 273 52.19 2.96 -25.08
C GLN A 273 52.15 4.49 -25.00
N THR A 274 51.05 5.11 -24.60
CA THR A 274 50.99 6.57 -24.40
C THR A 274 51.70 7.06 -23.13
N ALA A 275 51.70 6.27 -22.05
CA ALA A 275 52.44 6.59 -20.82
C ALA A 275 53.96 6.36 -20.96
N GLY A 276 54.39 5.56 -21.94
CA GLY A 276 55.79 5.26 -22.23
C GLY A 276 56.50 6.21 -23.21
N VAL A 277 55.85 7.30 -23.68
CA VAL A 277 56.44 8.29 -24.61
C VAL A 277 56.98 9.54 -23.89
N GLY A 278 57.17 9.44 -22.58
CA GLY A 278 57.79 10.49 -21.74
C GLY A 278 59.14 10.08 -21.17
N GLU A 279 60.10 9.69 -22.01
CA GLU A 279 61.54 9.71 -21.70
C GLU A 279 62.32 10.44 -22.80
#